data_AF-A0A9D2C9G8-F1
#
_entry.id   AF-A0A9D2C9G8-F1
#
_cell.length_a   1.000
_cell.length_b   1.000
_cell.length_c   1.000
_cell.angle_alpha   90.00
_cell.angle_beta   90.00
_cell.angle_gamma   90.00
#
_symmetry.space_group_name_H-M   'P 1'
#
loop_
_entity.id
_entity.type
_entity.pdbx_description
1 polymer ?
#
loop_
_entity_poly.entity_id
_entity_poly.type
_entity_poly.pdbx_seq_one_letter_code
_entity_poly.pdbx_strand_id
1 'polypeptide(L)'
;MISSIARASSMPPAVKSPMLTTGGLGPFPQRVFDEVLATNPNVFPVGSGHYHDAYTRTDQFDDDGDGEPDRTVTSMLFDYQRLPEGGQGYLRLRHFDNEGELILVRTYSRSLDRFNSDDPSLNDPPGMQEFGIPYADVGIMPVTKTFATDAFRAEVLTQHEIGSVTGVASGTTASVAWEDAPVGEVGWYVATTGPYGGEYGSR
;
A
#
# COMPACT_ATOMS: atom_id res chain seq x y z
N MET A 1 -23.90 -54.73 8.15
CA MET A 1 -22.59 -54.09 7.88
C MET A 1 -22.85 -52.66 7.44
N ILE A 2 -22.55 -51.69 8.31
CA ILE A 2 -22.62 -50.27 7.98
C ILE A 2 -21.23 -49.89 7.46
N SER A 3 -21.09 -49.70 6.15
CA SER A 3 -19.86 -49.20 5.55
C SER A 3 -19.91 -47.68 5.55
N SER A 4 -19.16 -47.09 6.48
CA SER A 4 -18.86 -45.66 6.53
C SER A 4 -17.81 -45.36 5.46
N ILE A 5 -18.22 -44.71 4.36
CA ILE A 5 -17.29 -44.09 3.41
C ILE A 5 -16.90 -42.73 3.97
N ALA A 6 -15.71 -42.67 4.56
CA ALA A 6 -15.04 -41.41 4.85
C ALA A 6 -14.64 -40.75 3.52
N ARG A 7 -15.26 -39.62 3.18
CA ARG A 7 -14.80 -38.75 2.10
C ARG A 7 -13.50 -38.07 2.57
N ALA A 8 -12.38 -38.49 2.01
CA ALA A 8 -11.15 -37.69 2.06
C ALA A 8 -11.42 -36.38 1.32
N SER A 9 -11.42 -35.27 2.05
CA SER A 9 -11.40 -33.93 1.47
C SER A 9 -10.03 -33.73 0.84
N SER A 10 -9.94 -33.80 -0.49
CA SER A 10 -8.75 -33.38 -1.22
C SER A 10 -8.53 -31.89 -0.94
N MET A 11 -7.34 -31.53 -0.48
CA MET A 11 -6.91 -30.13 -0.50
C MET A 11 -7.17 -29.54 -1.90
N PRO A 12 -7.71 -28.32 -2.00
CA PRO A 12 -7.87 -27.69 -3.30
C PRO A 12 -6.50 -27.62 -4.00
N PRO A 13 -6.42 -27.92 -5.30
CA PRO A 13 -5.18 -27.79 -6.05
C PRO A 13 -4.68 -26.35 -5.94
N ALA A 14 -3.35 -26.19 -5.88
CA ALA A 14 -2.68 -24.90 -5.87
C ALA A 14 -3.32 -23.94 -6.88
N VAL A 15 -3.53 -22.69 -6.44
CA VAL A 15 -4.14 -21.61 -7.22
C VAL A 15 -3.41 -21.49 -8.56
N LYS A 16 -4.08 -21.92 -9.63
CA LYS A 16 -3.59 -21.75 -11.00
C LYS A 16 -3.75 -20.29 -11.38
N SER A 17 -2.70 -19.72 -11.95
CA SER A 17 -2.58 -18.28 -12.11
C SER A 17 -3.65 -17.60 -12.92
N PRO A 18 -3.93 -16.30 -12.64
CA PRO A 18 -4.92 -15.47 -13.34
C PRO A 18 -4.66 -15.15 -14.83
N MET A 19 -3.54 -15.55 -15.44
CA MET A 19 -3.25 -15.26 -16.85
C MET A 19 -2.23 -16.26 -17.44
N LEU A 20 -2.40 -16.64 -18.71
CA LEU A 20 -1.43 -17.45 -19.48
C LEU A 20 -0.32 -16.56 -20.06
N THR A 21 0.81 -17.16 -20.44
CA THR A 21 1.96 -16.48 -21.05
C THR A 21 1.65 -15.76 -22.36
N THR A 22 0.57 -16.13 -23.04
CA THR A 22 0.09 -15.51 -24.28
C THR A 22 -1.01 -14.48 -24.05
N GLY A 23 -1.30 -14.11 -22.80
CA GLY A 23 -2.41 -13.22 -22.43
C GLY A 23 -3.80 -13.90 -22.41
N GLY A 24 -3.90 -15.18 -22.78
CA GLY A 24 -5.14 -15.95 -22.71
C GLY A 24 -5.57 -16.24 -21.27
N LEU A 25 -6.87 -16.52 -21.08
CA LEU A 25 -7.44 -16.89 -19.79
C LEU A 25 -7.73 -18.40 -19.75
N GLY A 26 -7.10 -19.11 -18.82
CA GLY A 26 -7.52 -20.47 -18.46
C GLY A 26 -8.87 -20.48 -17.72
N PRO A 27 -9.43 -21.65 -17.38
CA PRO A 27 -10.75 -21.74 -16.76
C PRO A 27 -10.91 -20.96 -15.44
N PHE A 28 -9.86 -20.89 -14.61
CA PHE A 28 -9.87 -20.10 -13.37
C PHE A 28 -9.72 -18.59 -13.63
N PRO A 29 -8.70 -18.14 -14.40
CA PRO A 29 -8.63 -16.78 -14.93
C PRO A 29 -9.95 -16.25 -15.50
N GLN A 30 -10.62 -17.08 -16.31
CA GLN A 30 -11.88 -16.70 -16.95
C GLN A 30 -12.98 -16.47 -15.90
N ARG A 31 -13.05 -17.31 -14.87
CA ARG A 31 -14.01 -17.08 -13.77
C ARG A 31 -13.70 -15.82 -12.98
N VAL A 32 -12.44 -15.50 -12.72
CA VAL A 32 -12.09 -14.21 -12.08
C VAL A 32 -12.50 -13.05 -12.98
N PHE A 33 -12.26 -13.16 -14.28
CA PHE A 33 -12.70 -12.18 -15.25
C PHE A 33 -14.22 -11.98 -15.22
N ASP A 34 -14.99 -13.05 -15.40
CA ASP A 34 -16.45 -13.01 -15.52
C ASP A 34 -17.14 -12.66 -14.19
N GLU A 35 -16.67 -13.21 -13.07
CA GLU A 35 -17.36 -13.10 -11.78
C GLU A 35 -16.88 -11.92 -10.94
N VAL A 36 -15.67 -11.38 -11.19
CA VAL A 36 -15.08 -10.28 -10.43
C VAL A 36 -14.83 -9.06 -11.30
N LEU A 37 -14.10 -9.19 -12.40
CA LEU A 37 -13.71 -8.01 -13.21
C LEU A 37 -14.91 -7.41 -13.94
N ALA A 38 -15.79 -8.25 -14.50
CA ALA A 38 -16.99 -7.81 -15.21
C ALA A 38 -18.11 -7.30 -14.29
N THR A 39 -18.05 -7.60 -12.99
CA THR A 39 -19.13 -7.29 -12.04
C THR A 39 -18.77 -6.18 -11.06
N ASN A 40 -17.50 -5.74 -11.02
CA ASN A 40 -17.01 -4.75 -10.06
C ASN A 40 -16.23 -3.63 -10.80
N PRO A 41 -16.88 -2.47 -11.06
CA PRO A 41 -16.26 -1.34 -11.76
C PRO A 41 -15.03 -0.76 -11.06
N ASN A 42 -14.87 -1.00 -9.76
CA ASN A 42 -13.78 -0.51 -8.93
C ASN A 42 -12.50 -1.38 -8.97
N VAL A 43 -12.38 -2.30 -9.93
CA VAL A 43 -11.17 -3.11 -10.13
C VAL A 43 -10.46 -2.69 -11.42
N PHE A 44 -9.20 -2.26 -11.32
CA PHE A 44 -8.51 -1.59 -12.45
C PHE A 44 -7.02 -1.92 -12.63
N PRO A 45 -6.35 -2.57 -11.66
CA PRO A 45 -5.24 -3.45 -12.04
C PRO A 45 -5.30 -4.83 -11.38
N VAL A 46 -4.96 -5.86 -12.17
CA VAL A 46 -4.92 -7.26 -11.72
C VAL A 46 -3.49 -7.79 -11.86
N GLY A 47 -2.97 -8.42 -10.81
CA GLY A 47 -1.65 -9.05 -10.81
C GLY A 47 -1.74 -10.57 -10.83
N SER A 48 -0.83 -11.23 -11.54
CA SER A 48 -0.74 -12.68 -11.69
C SER A 48 0.71 -13.17 -11.71
N GLY A 49 0.93 -14.45 -11.36
CA GLY A 49 2.26 -15.08 -11.32
C GLY A 49 2.25 -16.51 -11.87
N HIS A 50 2.89 -17.48 -11.21
CA HIS A 50 2.94 -18.94 -11.49
C HIS A 50 3.59 -19.35 -12.81
N TYR A 51 3.17 -18.75 -13.92
CA TYR A 51 3.79 -18.90 -15.21
C TYR A 51 4.98 -17.97 -15.27
N HIS A 52 6.16 -18.56 -15.45
CA HIS A 52 7.37 -17.78 -15.59
C HIS A 52 7.32 -16.93 -16.86
N ASP A 53 6.99 -15.65 -16.70
CA ASP A 53 6.86 -14.69 -17.78
C ASP A 53 6.65 -13.25 -17.27
N ALA A 54 6.70 -12.29 -18.19
CA ALA A 54 6.07 -10.99 -18.06
C ALA A 54 5.13 -10.76 -19.25
N TYR A 55 3.86 -10.50 -18.96
CA TYR A 55 2.88 -10.18 -19.98
C TYR A 55 1.88 -9.16 -19.45
N THR A 56 1.45 -8.23 -20.30
CA THR A 56 0.43 -7.24 -19.96
C THR A 56 -0.69 -7.33 -20.97
N ARG A 57 -1.93 -7.37 -20.46
CA ARG A 57 -3.15 -7.36 -21.25
C ARG A 57 -4.08 -6.28 -20.73
N THR A 58 -4.75 -5.59 -21.64
CA THR A 58 -5.79 -4.61 -21.34
C THR A 58 -7.13 -5.14 -21.82
N ASP A 59 -8.16 -4.97 -21.00
CA ASP A 59 -9.54 -5.36 -21.30
C ASP A 59 -10.47 -4.17 -21.07
N GLN A 60 -11.23 -3.81 -22.10
CA GLN A 60 -12.22 -2.72 -22.05
C GLN A 60 -13.57 -3.27 -21.59
N PHE A 61 -14.25 -2.52 -20.72
CA PHE A 61 -15.58 -2.84 -20.22
C PHE A 61 -16.54 -1.69 -20.51
N ASP A 62 -17.68 -2.05 -21.07
CA ASP A 62 -18.89 -1.23 -21.18
C ASP A 62 -19.81 -1.68 -20.03
N ASP A 63 -19.71 -0.98 -18.90
CA ASP A 63 -20.41 -1.31 -17.66
C ASP A 63 -21.86 -0.78 -17.69
N ASP A 64 -22.16 0.25 -18.48
CA ASP A 64 -23.49 0.87 -18.58
C ASP A 64 -24.35 0.41 -19.78
N GLY A 65 -23.74 -0.29 -20.74
CA GLY A 65 -24.38 -0.90 -21.91
C GLY A 65 -24.68 0.08 -23.03
N ASP A 66 -24.04 1.25 -23.08
CA ASP A 66 -24.26 2.27 -24.11
C ASP A 66 -23.47 2.02 -25.41
N GLY A 67 -22.55 1.05 -25.40
CA GLY A 67 -21.72 0.65 -26.53
C GLY A 67 -20.34 1.30 -26.55
N GLU A 68 -20.02 2.19 -25.62
CA GLU A 68 -18.69 2.79 -25.43
C GLU A 68 -18.01 2.22 -24.17
N PRO A 69 -16.68 2.01 -24.17
CA PRO A 69 -15.99 1.55 -22.97
C PRO A 69 -15.95 2.60 -21.85
N ASP A 70 -16.42 2.22 -20.66
CA ASP A 70 -16.33 3.03 -19.44
C ASP A 70 -14.95 2.99 -18.79
N ARG A 71 -14.30 1.81 -18.83
CA ARG A 71 -13.01 1.59 -18.16
C ARG A 71 -12.15 0.55 -18.85
N THR A 72 -10.86 0.59 -18.52
CA THR A 72 -9.88 -0.40 -18.97
C THR A 72 -9.22 -1.09 -17.77
N VAL A 73 -9.32 -2.42 -17.72
CA VAL A 73 -8.61 -3.23 -16.73
C VAL A 73 -7.26 -3.65 -17.28
N THR A 74 -6.19 -3.32 -16.56
CA THR A 74 -4.83 -3.79 -16.91
C THR A 74 -4.47 -5.03 -16.08
N SER A 75 -4.38 -6.18 -16.74
CA SER A 75 -3.93 -7.45 -16.19
C SER A 75 -2.44 -7.67 -16.46
N MET A 76 -1.68 -8.01 -15.42
CA MET A 76 -0.22 -8.12 -15.47
C MET A 76 0.24 -9.50 -14.95
N LEU A 77 0.96 -10.24 -15.79
CA LEU A 77 1.75 -11.40 -15.41
C LEU A 77 3.16 -10.91 -15.06
N PHE A 78 3.61 -11.29 -13.88
CA PHE A 78 4.95 -10.99 -13.38
C PHE A 78 5.43 -12.14 -12.52
N ASP A 79 6.21 -13.04 -13.11
CA ASP A 79 6.86 -14.12 -12.37
C ASP A 79 8.21 -14.48 -13.00
N TYR A 80 9.28 -14.03 -12.36
CA TYR A 80 10.63 -14.21 -12.87
C TYR A 80 11.31 -15.46 -12.28
N GLN A 81 10.59 -16.36 -11.61
CA GLN A 81 11.15 -17.45 -10.79
C GLN A 81 12.15 -18.39 -11.49
N ARG A 82 12.19 -18.45 -12.83
CA ARG A 82 13.16 -19.26 -13.58
C ARG A 82 14.42 -18.51 -14.02
N LEU A 83 14.51 -17.20 -13.78
CA LEU A 83 15.81 -16.52 -13.88
C LEU A 83 16.76 -17.12 -12.83
N PRO A 84 18.08 -16.97 -13.00
CA PRO A 84 19.07 -17.38 -12.01
C PRO A 84 18.73 -16.91 -10.59
N GLU A 85 19.24 -17.63 -9.58
CA GLU A 85 19.07 -17.27 -8.16
C GLU A 85 17.60 -17.20 -7.71
N GLY A 86 16.70 -17.89 -8.42
CA GLY A 86 15.27 -17.90 -8.11
C GLY A 86 14.54 -16.63 -8.50
N GLY A 87 15.00 -15.93 -9.54
CA GLY A 87 14.35 -14.72 -10.04
C GLY A 87 15.18 -13.44 -9.98
N GLN A 88 16.46 -13.54 -9.62
CA GLN A 88 17.40 -12.41 -9.52
C GLN A 88 16.90 -11.20 -8.70
N GLY A 89 15.90 -11.40 -7.84
CA GLY A 89 15.37 -10.37 -6.94
C GLY A 89 14.61 -9.22 -7.62
N TYR A 90 14.03 -9.44 -8.80
CA TYR A 90 13.21 -8.41 -9.47
C TYR A 90 11.89 -8.14 -8.73
N LEU A 91 11.53 -6.85 -8.65
CA LEU A 91 10.28 -6.33 -8.12
C LEU A 91 9.53 -5.58 -9.21
N ARG A 92 8.19 -5.66 -9.21
CA ARG A 92 7.32 -4.80 -10.03
C ARG A 92 6.90 -3.58 -9.22
N LEU A 93 7.40 -2.42 -9.61
CA LEU A 93 7.13 -1.13 -8.98
C LEU A 93 6.02 -0.39 -9.73
N ARG A 94 5.15 0.29 -8.99
CA ARG A 94 4.10 1.17 -9.53
C ARG A 94 4.26 2.55 -8.93
N HIS A 95 4.56 3.52 -9.77
CA HIS A 95 4.75 4.91 -9.38
C HIS A 95 3.57 5.75 -9.88
N PHE A 96 2.88 6.41 -8.97
CA PHE A 96 1.75 7.30 -9.25
C PHE A 96 2.28 8.69 -9.57
N ASP A 97 2.39 8.99 -10.86
CA ASP A 97 2.77 10.30 -11.36
C ASP A 97 1.51 11.15 -11.55
N ASN A 98 1.26 12.04 -10.59
CA ASN A 98 0.09 12.92 -10.63
C ASN A 98 0.23 14.09 -11.60
N GLU A 99 1.46 14.45 -12.00
CA GLU A 99 1.70 15.52 -12.97
C GLU A 99 1.52 15.00 -14.40
N GLY A 100 2.06 13.80 -14.68
CA GLY A 100 1.87 13.11 -15.94
C GLY A 100 0.57 12.31 -16.06
N GLU A 101 -0.21 12.21 -14.97
CA GLU A 101 -1.45 11.42 -14.87
C GLU A 101 -1.28 9.95 -15.29
N LEU A 102 -0.21 9.33 -14.80
CA LEU A 102 0.19 7.96 -15.14
C LEU A 102 0.51 7.13 -13.91
N ILE A 103 0.10 5.86 -13.92
CA ILE A 103 0.74 4.82 -13.10
C ILE A 103 1.89 4.25 -13.94
N LEU A 104 3.12 4.65 -13.61
CA LEU A 104 4.33 4.13 -14.25
C LEU A 104 4.70 2.78 -13.64
N VAL A 105 4.58 1.72 -14.45
CA VAL A 105 4.91 0.35 -14.09
C VAL A 105 6.34 0.05 -14.55
N ARG A 106 7.23 -0.33 -13.63
CA ARG A 106 8.65 -0.62 -13.91
C ARG A 106 9.12 -1.86 -13.18
N THR A 107 10.08 -2.56 -13.74
CA THR A 107 10.68 -3.74 -13.11
C THR A 107 12.10 -3.42 -12.63
N TYR A 108 12.42 -3.70 -11.37
CA TYR A 108 13.72 -3.34 -10.77
C TYR A 108 14.25 -4.46 -9.88
N SER A 109 15.51 -4.86 -10.07
CA SER A 109 16.22 -5.75 -9.14
C SER A 109 17.19 -4.95 -8.30
N ARG A 110 17.05 -5.04 -6.98
CA ARG A 110 18.01 -4.44 -6.05
C ARG A 110 19.33 -5.19 -6.03
N SER A 111 19.31 -6.51 -6.16
CA SER A 111 20.52 -7.34 -6.13
C SER A 111 21.44 -7.05 -7.31
N LEU A 112 20.84 -6.74 -8.47
CA LEU A 112 21.55 -6.43 -9.70
C LEU A 112 21.67 -4.92 -9.97
N ASP A 113 21.04 -4.08 -9.14
CA ASP A 113 20.95 -2.61 -9.29
C ASP A 113 20.56 -2.17 -10.71
N ARG A 114 19.48 -2.77 -11.24
CA ARG A 114 19.06 -2.53 -12.62
C ARG A 114 17.57 -2.62 -12.84
N PHE A 115 17.12 -1.84 -13.83
CA PHE A 115 15.79 -1.97 -14.41
C PHE A 115 15.79 -3.01 -15.52
N ASN A 116 14.69 -3.76 -15.60
CA ASN A 116 14.39 -4.78 -16.60
C ASN A 116 15.42 -5.92 -16.68
N SER A 117 14.92 -7.14 -16.86
CA SER A 117 15.74 -8.31 -17.19
C SER A 117 16.16 -8.25 -18.66
N ASP A 118 17.39 -8.68 -18.96
CA ASP A 118 17.87 -8.87 -20.34
C ASP A 118 17.30 -10.13 -21.00
N ASP A 119 16.57 -10.96 -20.26
CA ASP A 119 15.93 -12.14 -20.84
C ASP A 119 14.87 -11.71 -21.87
N PRO A 120 15.06 -12.06 -23.15
CA PRO A 120 14.17 -11.59 -24.22
C PRO A 120 12.75 -12.13 -24.08
N SER A 121 12.57 -13.29 -23.44
CA SER A 121 11.23 -13.86 -23.22
C SER A 121 10.37 -12.98 -22.31
N LEU A 122 10.99 -12.22 -21.41
CA LEU A 122 10.28 -11.36 -20.45
C LEU A 122 9.92 -9.98 -21.04
N ASN A 123 10.25 -9.72 -22.30
CA ASN A 123 9.91 -8.49 -23.01
C ASN A 123 9.45 -8.78 -24.45
N ASP A 124 8.80 -9.91 -24.66
CA ASP A 124 8.17 -10.27 -25.94
C ASP A 124 6.66 -10.46 -25.72
N PRO A 125 5.80 -9.57 -26.25
CA PRO A 125 6.15 -8.42 -27.09
C PRO A 125 6.87 -7.31 -26.30
N PRO A 126 7.54 -6.33 -26.97
CA PRO A 126 8.20 -5.24 -26.26
C PRO A 126 7.26 -4.45 -25.34
N GLY A 127 7.75 -4.05 -24.17
CA GLY A 127 7.00 -3.23 -23.21
C GLY A 127 6.32 -4.01 -22.08
N MET A 128 6.62 -5.31 -21.89
CA MET A 128 6.03 -6.08 -20.77
C MET A 128 6.67 -5.78 -19.41
N GLN A 129 7.88 -5.21 -19.41
CA GLN A 129 8.63 -4.90 -18.17
C GLN A 129 8.48 -3.45 -17.70
N GLU A 130 8.15 -2.55 -18.63
CA GLU A 130 8.04 -1.12 -18.41
C GLU A 130 6.97 -0.50 -19.32
N PHE A 131 5.97 0.15 -18.71
CA PHE A 131 4.84 0.78 -19.41
C PHE A 131 4.10 1.74 -18.48
N GLY A 132 3.27 2.61 -19.04
CA GLY A 132 2.39 3.51 -18.30
C GLY A 132 0.94 3.07 -18.40
N ILE A 133 0.18 3.19 -17.31
CA ILE A 133 -1.28 3.08 -17.31
C ILE A 133 -1.84 4.49 -17.11
N PRO A 134 -2.56 5.07 -18.07
CA PRO A 134 -3.24 6.35 -17.92
C PRO A 134 -4.18 6.35 -16.71
N TYR A 135 -4.23 7.45 -15.97
CA TYR A 135 -5.19 7.62 -14.87
C TYR A 135 -6.64 7.57 -15.35
N ALA A 136 -6.91 8.09 -16.56
CA ALA A 136 -8.22 8.02 -17.20
C ALA A 136 -8.72 6.58 -17.36
N ASP A 137 -7.85 5.66 -17.75
CA ASP A 137 -8.18 4.23 -17.96
C ASP A 137 -8.63 3.52 -16.68
N VAL A 138 -8.21 4.05 -15.52
CA VAL A 138 -8.44 3.48 -14.19
C VAL A 138 -9.30 4.37 -13.29
N GLY A 139 -9.93 5.40 -13.85
CA GLY A 139 -10.84 6.30 -13.12
C GLY A 139 -10.18 7.12 -12.00
N ILE A 140 -8.86 7.37 -12.09
CA ILE A 140 -8.15 8.22 -11.15
C ILE A 140 -8.22 9.66 -11.65
N MET A 141 -8.59 10.59 -10.78
CA MET A 141 -8.47 12.02 -11.04
C MET A 141 -7.59 12.63 -9.95
N PRO A 142 -6.48 13.30 -10.29
CA PRO A 142 -5.67 14.01 -9.30
C PRO A 142 -6.51 15.08 -8.62
N VAL A 143 -6.58 15.02 -7.28
CA VAL A 143 -7.24 16.03 -6.48
C VAL A 143 -6.22 16.73 -5.60
N THR A 144 -6.27 18.06 -5.55
CA THR A 144 -5.49 18.81 -4.57
C THR A 144 -6.05 18.52 -3.19
N LYS A 145 -5.34 17.69 -2.42
CA LYS A 145 -5.72 17.41 -1.04
C LYS A 145 -5.46 18.64 -0.18
N THR A 146 -6.51 19.26 0.32
CA THR A 146 -6.41 20.34 1.30
C THR A 146 -6.63 19.77 2.69
N PHE A 147 -5.74 20.13 3.62
CA PHE A 147 -5.96 19.92 5.05
C PHE A 147 -6.18 21.29 5.69
N ALA A 148 -7.31 21.47 6.36
CA ALA A 148 -7.62 22.67 7.11
C ALA A 148 -7.81 22.28 8.58
N THR A 149 -7.32 23.14 9.48
CA THR A 149 -7.53 23.03 10.92
C THR A 149 -7.82 24.43 11.44
N ASP A 150 -8.74 24.53 12.40
CA ASP A 150 -9.08 25.82 13.03
C ASP A 150 -7.99 26.30 13.99
N ALA A 151 -7.15 25.38 14.48
CA ALA A 151 -6.04 25.67 15.36
C ALA A 151 -4.88 24.70 15.16
N PHE A 152 -3.67 25.20 15.41
CA PHE A 152 -2.44 24.41 15.54
C PHE A 152 -1.71 24.91 16.78
N ARG A 153 -1.41 24.02 17.72
CA ARG A 153 -0.59 24.33 18.90
C ARG A 153 0.73 23.59 18.78
N ALA A 154 1.82 24.34 18.83
CA ALA A 154 3.17 23.80 18.98
C ALA A 154 3.78 24.41 20.24
N GLU A 155 4.28 23.55 21.11
CA GLU A 155 4.92 23.95 22.37
C GLU A 155 6.36 23.46 22.39
N VAL A 156 7.27 24.32 22.85
CA VAL A 156 8.66 23.95 23.10
C VAL A 156 8.80 23.72 24.60
N LEU A 157 8.82 22.45 25.00
CA LEU A 157 9.07 22.07 26.39
C LEU A 157 10.56 22.25 26.69
N THR A 158 10.87 23.10 27.67
CA THR A 158 12.25 23.33 28.13
C THR A 158 12.44 22.78 29.53
N GLN A 159 13.69 22.49 29.92
CA GLN A 159 14.04 22.11 31.29
C GLN A 159 14.22 23.31 32.23
N HIS A 160 13.74 24.51 31.84
CA HIS A 160 13.82 25.68 32.70
C HIS A 160 12.84 25.51 33.87
N GLU A 161 13.37 25.26 35.06
CA GLU A 161 12.57 25.05 36.26
C GLU A 161 12.01 26.38 36.79
N ILE A 162 10.68 26.46 36.89
CA ILE A 162 9.97 27.57 37.55
C ILE A 162 10.05 27.42 39.08
N GLY A 163 9.97 26.16 39.55
CA GLY A 163 10.23 25.78 40.94
C GLY A 163 9.81 24.34 41.20
N SER A 164 10.11 23.85 42.39
CA SER A 164 9.85 22.47 42.80
C SER A 164 9.38 22.39 44.25
N VAL A 165 8.55 21.38 44.54
CA VAL A 165 8.08 21.05 45.90
C VAL A 165 8.35 19.57 46.13
N THR A 166 8.95 19.24 47.26
CA THR A 166 9.28 17.87 47.64
C THR A 166 8.49 17.42 48.87
N GLY A 167 8.36 16.11 49.07
CA GLY A 167 7.67 15.57 50.25
C GLY A 167 6.16 15.78 50.27
N VAL A 168 5.54 16.01 49.11
CA VAL A 168 4.10 16.22 48.98
C VAL A 168 3.36 14.89 49.22
N ALA A 169 2.42 14.86 50.15
CA ALA A 169 1.61 13.68 50.43
C ALA A 169 0.62 13.42 49.28
N SER A 170 0.36 12.15 48.98
CA SER A 170 -0.59 11.78 47.93
C SER A 170 -1.99 12.35 48.22
N GLY A 171 -2.62 12.94 47.21
CA GLY A 171 -3.94 13.58 47.32
C GLY A 171 -3.92 14.98 47.93
N THR A 172 -2.75 15.55 48.22
CA THR A 172 -2.62 16.94 48.69
C THR A 172 -2.18 17.88 47.57
N THR A 173 -2.53 19.16 47.70
CA THR A 173 -2.13 20.22 46.76
C THR A 173 -0.76 20.77 47.13
N ALA A 174 0.09 20.95 46.12
CA ALA A 174 1.34 21.72 46.21
C ALA A 174 1.24 22.97 45.34
N SER A 175 1.93 24.05 45.74
CA SER A 175 1.90 25.34 45.05
C SER A 175 3.30 25.94 44.96
N VAL A 176 3.60 26.61 43.85
CA VAL A 176 4.83 27.36 43.59
C VAL A 176 4.44 28.75 43.08
N ALA A 177 5.09 29.81 43.58
CA ALA A 177 4.96 31.15 43.03
C ALA A 177 5.96 31.34 41.89
N TRP A 178 5.49 31.82 40.74
CA TRP A 178 6.36 32.19 39.61
C TRP A 178 6.68 33.68 39.69
N GLU A 179 7.68 34.02 40.50
CA GLU A 179 8.02 35.42 40.83
C GLU A 179 8.42 36.25 39.60
N ASP A 180 9.18 35.67 38.67
CA ASP A 180 9.64 36.32 37.43
C ASP A 180 8.87 35.85 36.18
N ALA A 181 7.55 35.67 36.31
CA ALA A 181 6.71 35.25 35.20
C ALA A 181 6.81 36.25 34.02
N PRO A 182 7.15 35.80 32.80
CA PRO A 182 7.20 36.67 31.63
C PRO A 182 5.85 37.36 31.39
N VAL A 183 5.90 38.62 30.94
CA VAL A 183 4.69 39.34 30.53
C VAL A 183 4.20 38.77 29.19
N GLY A 184 3.00 38.20 29.18
CA GLY A 184 2.35 37.68 27.97
C GLY A 184 1.74 36.30 28.17
N GLU A 185 1.49 35.60 27.06
CA GLU A 185 1.04 34.21 27.07
C GLU A 185 2.23 33.28 27.35
N VAL A 186 2.12 32.46 28.39
CA VAL A 186 3.16 31.53 28.82
C VAL A 186 2.60 30.12 28.95
N GLY A 187 3.37 29.14 28.51
CA GLY A 187 3.10 27.72 28.74
C GLY A 187 3.93 27.22 29.93
N TRP A 188 3.33 26.40 30.78
CA TRP A 188 4.02 25.69 31.85
C TRP A 188 3.52 24.25 31.87
N TYR A 189 4.36 23.35 32.36
CA TYR A 189 4.00 21.97 32.62
C TYR A 189 4.55 21.54 33.97
N VAL A 190 3.95 20.49 34.54
CA VAL A 190 4.39 19.91 35.80
C VAL A 190 4.92 18.52 35.52
N ALA A 191 6.13 18.24 36.01
CA ALA A 191 6.65 16.89 36.13
C ALA A 191 6.59 16.46 37.60
N THR A 192 6.10 15.25 37.85
CA THR A 192 6.03 14.64 39.18
C THR A 192 6.80 13.33 39.18
N THR A 193 7.54 13.07 40.25
CA THR A 193 8.32 11.83 40.42
C THR A 193 7.97 11.18 41.76
N GLY A 194 7.61 9.91 41.73
CA GLY A 194 7.30 9.12 42.93
C GLY A 194 8.56 8.51 43.58
N PRO A 195 8.47 8.05 44.83
CA PRO A 195 9.61 7.45 45.57
C PRO A 195 10.15 6.15 44.94
N TYR A 196 9.39 5.54 44.02
CA TYR A 196 9.77 4.34 43.27
C TYR A 196 10.14 4.65 41.81
N GLY A 197 10.40 5.91 41.45
CA GLY A 197 10.86 6.32 40.12
C GLY A 197 9.77 6.44 39.05
N GLY A 198 8.49 6.41 39.43
CA GLY A 198 7.39 6.69 38.49
C GLY A 198 7.34 8.18 38.16
N GLU A 199 7.30 8.52 36.88
CA GLU A 199 7.24 9.90 36.37
C GLU A 199 5.92 10.18 35.67
N TYR A 200 5.37 11.38 35.87
CA TYR A 200 4.18 11.87 35.16
C TYR A 200 4.36 13.35 34.80
N GLY A 201 4.11 13.69 33.54
CA GLY A 201 4.11 15.06 33.03
C GLY A 201 2.72 15.51 32.58
N SER A 202 2.28 16.71 32.96
CA SER A 202 1.09 17.33 32.37
C SER A 202 1.40 17.80 30.94
N ARG A 203 0.42 17.70 30.03
CA ARG A 203 0.46 18.31 28.69
C ARG A 203 -0.36 19.58 28.67
#